data_AF-A0AAE7B8Q9-F1
#
_entry.id   AF-A0AAE7B8Q9-F1
#
_cell.length_a   1.000
_cell.length_b   1.000
_cell.length_c   1.000
_cell.angle_alpha   90.00
_cell.angle_beta   90.00
_cell.angle_gamma   90.00
#
_symmetry.space_group_name_H-M   'P 1'
#
loop_
_entity.id
_entity.type
_entity.pdbx_description
1 polymer ?
#
loop_
_entity_poly.entity_id
_entity_poly.type
_entity_poly.pdbx_seq_one_letter_code
_entity_poly.pdbx_strand_id
1 'polypeptide(L)'
;MRNYFLIGQVMGAKPVTRKDKTTGINQSNTEVTVQYIDYDKNGELVMDVDVVSYDIKFLDEFKQNVGKFIAIPYLYLNLPKGTYLFPDEMMTHHFYSTNPLVPNVNNSTDKKTETKTA
;
A
#
# COMPACT_ATOMS: atom_id res chain seq x y z
N MET A 1 9.50 -18.03 -3.51
CA MET A 1 8.25 -17.34 -3.13
C MET A 1 8.02 -16.21 -4.12
N ARG A 2 6.80 -16.00 -4.58
CA ARG A 2 6.47 -14.87 -5.46
C ARG A 2 5.89 -13.77 -4.57
N ASN A 3 6.56 -12.64 -4.51
CA ASN A 3 6.16 -11.52 -3.66
C ASN A 3 5.24 -10.62 -4.49
N TYR A 4 4.09 -10.29 -3.92
CA TYR A 4 3.11 -9.41 -4.54
C TYR A 4 3.13 -8.07 -3.80
N PHE A 5 3.13 -6.97 -4.53
CA PHE A 5 2.95 -5.65 -3.94
C PHE A 5 1.57 -5.15 -4.34
N LEU A 6 0.74 -4.86 -3.34
CA LEU A 6 -0.53 -4.18 -3.56
C LEU A 6 -0.30 -2.69 -3.32
N ILE A 7 -0.80 -1.88 -4.25
CA ILE A 7 -0.66 -0.43 -4.20
C ILE A 7 -2.02 0.15 -3.89
N GLY A 8 -2.13 0.81 -2.74
CA GLY A 8 -3.34 1.47 -2.29
C GLY A 8 -3.06 2.88 -1.79
N GLN A 9 -4.10 3.59 -1.39
CA GLN A 9 -4.00 4.91 -0.77
C GLN A 9 -4.19 4.79 0.74
N VAL A 10 -3.33 5.44 1.51
CA VAL A 10 -3.44 5.48 2.98
C VAL A 10 -4.60 6.38 3.35
N MET A 11 -5.66 5.81 3.91
CA MET A 11 -6.85 6.56 4.35
C MET A 11 -6.72 7.05 5.78
N GLY A 12 -5.97 6.34 6.61
CA GLY A 12 -5.75 6.71 8.00
C GLY A 12 -4.94 5.68 8.76
N ALA A 13 -4.43 6.07 9.92
CA ALA A 13 -3.75 5.17 10.84
C ALA A 13 -4.11 5.49 12.29
N LYS A 14 -4.34 4.45 13.09
CA LYS A 14 -4.72 4.57 14.50
C LYS A 14 -3.95 3.57 15.37
N PRO A 15 -3.61 3.93 16.61
CA PRO A 15 -3.09 2.95 17.56
C PRO A 15 -4.22 2.03 18.02
N VAL A 16 -3.91 0.75 18.18
CA VAL A 16 -4.80 -0.23 18.79
C VAL A 16 -4.04 -1.02 19.83
N THR A 17 -4.58 -1.08 21.03
CA THR A 17 -4.03 -1.87 22.13
C THR A 17 -4.94 -3.06 22.38
N ARG A 18 -4.40 -4.27 22.30
CA ARG A 18 -5.10 -5.51 22.63
C ARG A 18 -4.37 -6.21 23.77
N LYS A 19 -5.14 -6.73 24.72
CA LYS A 19 -4.60 -7.58 25.77
C LYS A 19 -4.52 -9.01 25.25
N ASP A 20 -3.33 -9.58 25.22
CA ASP A 20 -3.15 -11.00 24.91
C ASP A 20 -3.77 -11.83 26.03
N LYS A 21 -4.70 -12.72 25.66
CA LYS A 21 -5.44 -13.57 26.60
C LYS A 21 -4.54 -14.65 27.23
N THR A 22 -3.45 -15.00 26.58
CA THR A 22 -2.53 -16.06 27.01
C THR A 22 -1.45 -15.51 27.93
N THR A 23 -0.86 -14.37 27.57
CA THR A 23 0.26 -13.77 28.33
C THR A 23 -0.18 -12.67 29.30
N GLY A 24 -1.38 -12.11 29.13
CA GLY A 24 -1.89 -10.99 29.93
C GLY A 24 -1.24 -9.65 29.61
N ILE A 25 -0.28 -9.61 28.69
CA ILE A 25 0.46 -8.43 28.28
C ILE A 25 -0.37 -7.61 27.29
N ASN A 26 -0.32 -6.28 27.43
CA ASN A 26 -0.90 -5.37 26.46
C ASN A 26 0.04 -5.24 25.25
N GLN A 27 -0.43 -5.64 24.08
CA GLN A 27 0.24 -5.43 22.80
C GLN A 27 -0.38 -4.22 22.12
N SER A 28 0.47 -3.27 21.73
CA SER A 28 0.06 -2.08 20.98
C SER A 28 0.57 -2.19 19.55
N ASN A 29 -0.34 -2.01 18.59
CA ASN A 29 -0.07 -2.06 17.16
C ASN A 29 -0.62 -0.80 16.48
N THR A 30 -0.14 -0.52 15.27
CA THR A 30 -0.72 0.47 14.36
C THR A 30 -1.67 -0.24 13.40
N GLU A 31 -2.95 0.11 13.41
CA GLU A 31 -3.90 -0.29 12.36
C GLU A 31 -3.93 0.80 11.29
N VAL A 32 -3.56 0.44 10.06
CA VAL A 32 -3.55 1.33 8.89
C VAL A 32 -4.69 0.94 7.97
N THR A 33 -5.57 1.89 7.67
CA THR A 33 -6.64 1.71 6.69
C THR A 33 -6.13 2.08 5.31
N VAL A 34 -6.21 1.14 4.37
CA VAL A 34 -5.72 1.29 3.00
C VAL A 34 -6.86 1.06 2.03
N GLN A 35 -7.05 2.00 1.10
CA GLN A 35 -8.02 1.87 0.03
C GLN A 35 -7.32 1.40 -1.25
N TYR A 36 -7.82 0.32 -1.82
CA TYR A 36 -7.43 -0.17 -3.14
C TYR A 36 -8.49 0.20 -4.15
N ILE A 37 -8.05 0.61 -5.33
CA ILE A 37 -8.91 1.01 -6.43
C ILE A 37 -8.61 0.11 -7.62
N ASP A 38 -9.66 -0.49 -8.19
CA ASP A 38 -9.61 -1.31 -9.39
C ASP A 38 -10.81 -1.01 -10.29
N TYR A 39 -10.83 -1.58 -11.48
CA TYR A 39 -11.96 -1.51 -12.41
C TYR A 39 -12.40 -2.91 -12.80
N ASP A 40 -13.71 -3.16 -12.78
CA ASP A 40 -14.25 -4.45 -13.18
C ASP A 40 -14.20 -4.64 -14.71
N LYS A 41 -14.70 -5.78 -15.18
CA LYS A 41 -14.73 -6.12 -16.62
C LYS A 41 -15.61 -5.17 -17.45
N ASN A 42 -16.51 -4.44 -16.81
CA ASN A 42 -17.42 -3.48 -17.44
C ASN A 42 -16.87 -2.04 -17.36
N GLY A 43 -15.72 -1.83 -16.70
CA GLY A 43 -15.12 -0.53 -16.48
C GLY A 43 -15.73 0.24 -15.30
N GLU A 44 -16.49 -0.42 -14.44
CA GLU A 44 -17.03 0.18 -13.23
C GLU A 44 -15.96 0.24 -12.13
N LEU A 45 -15.95 1.33 -11.37
CA LEU A 45 -15.01 1.54 -10.28
C LEU A 45 -15.31 0.56 -9.14
N VAL A 46 -14.31 -0.25 -8.78
CA VAL A 46 -14.33 -1.13 -7.62
C VAL A 46 -13.37 -0.58 -6.58
N MET A 47 -13.88 -0.35 -5.36
CA MET A 47 -13.08 0.07 -4.23
C MET A 47 -13.09 -1.02 -3.18
N ASP A 48 -11.91 -1.38 -2.69
CA ASP A 48 -11.75 -2.27 -1.55
C ASP A 48 -11.00 -1.54 -0.44
N VAL A 49 -11.36 -1.83 0.81
CA VAL A 49 -10.76 -1.18 1.98
C VAL A 49 -10.28 -2.26 2.94
N ASP A 50 -8.98 -2.31 3.15
CA ASP A 50 -8.33 -3.26 4.04
C ASP A 50 -7.72 -2.54 5.25
N VAL A 51 -7.58 -3.28 6.36
CA VAL A 51 -6.91 -2.81 7.57
C VAL A 51 -5.67 -3.66 7.81
N VAL A 52 -4.51 -3.05 7.59
CA VAL A 52 -3.22 -3.71 7.75
C VAL A 52 -2.62 -3.35 9.11
N SER A 53 -2.20 -4.37 9.86
CA SER A 53 -1.54 -4.19 11.16
C SER A 53 -0.04 -4.04 10.99
N TYR A 54 0.53 -3.04 11.63
CA TYR A 54 1.97 -2.81 11.74
C TYR A 54 2.38 -2.63 13.20
N ASP A 55 3.68 -2.67 13.46
CA ASP A 55 4.26 -2.29 14.76
C ASP A 55 3.88 -0.83 15.12
N ILE A 56 3.65 -0.57 16.42
CA ILE A 56 3.27 0.75 16.93
C ILE A 56 4.29 1.85 16.58
N LYS A 57 5.56 1.49 16.39
CA LYS A 57 6.64 2.42 16.00
C LYS A 57 6.40 3.14 14.66
N PHE A 58 5.58 2.56 13.79
CA PHE A 58 5.26 3.16 12.49
C PHE A 58 4.08 4.14 12.52
N LEU A 59 3.41 4.31 13.67
CA LEU A 59 2.19 5.13 13.77
C LEU A 59 2.36 6.55 13.23
N ASP A 60 3.43 7.23 13.63
CA ASP A 60 3.66 8.62 13.25
C ASP A 60 4.02 8.75 11.77
N GLU A 61 4.78 7.79 11.22
CA GLU A 61 5.08 7.72 9.79
C GLU A 61 3.79 7.59 8.97
N PHE A 62 2.90 6.67 9.34
CA PHE A 62 1.64 6.50 8.62
C PHE A 62 0.71 7.72 8.73
N LYS A 63 0.65 8.36 9.90
CA LYS A 63 -0.14 9.60 10.10
C LYS A 63 0.34 10.75 9.21
N GLN A 64 1.66 10.87 9.01
CA GLN A 64 2.25 11.91 8.15
C GLN A 64 2.04 11.63 6.65
N ASN A 65 1.74 10.38 6.27
CA ASN A 65 1.58 9.95 4.89
C ASN A 65 0.13 9.62 4.52
N VAL A 66 -0.85 10.05 5.31
CA VAL A 66 -2.28 9.96 4.94
C VAL A 66 -2.53 10.70 3.62
N GLY A 67 -3.30 10.07 2.73
CA GLY A 67 -3.58 10.55 1.38
C GLY A 67 -2.52 10.19 0.33
N LYS A 68 -1.35 9.68 0.72
CA LYS A 68 -0.34 9.17 -0.22
C LYS A 68 -0.61 7.73 -0.62
N PHE A 69 -0.01 7.32 -1.73
CA PHE A 69 -0.01 5.93 -2.16
C PHE A 69 1.04 5.14 -1.38
N ILE A 70 0.74 3.88 -1.09
CA ILE A 70 1.63 2.95 -0.41
C ILE A 70 1.68 1.64 -1.19
N ALA A 71 2.89 1.10 -1.38
CA ALA A 71 3.10 -0.27 -1.82
C ALA A 71 3.32 -1.15 -0.59
N ILE A 72 2.41 -2.09 -0.35
CA ILE A 72 2.46 -3.04 0.75
C ILE A 72 2.84 -4.41 0.20
N PRO A 73 3.88 -5.05 0.75
CA PRO A 73 4.24 -6.40 0.37
C PRO A 73 3.24 -7.41 0.94
N TYR A 74 2.85 -8.39 0.12
CA TYR A 74 2.00 -9.51 0.50
C TYR A 74 2.65 -10.85 0.12
N LEU A 75 2.51 -11.82 1.03
CA LEU A 75 2.78 -13.23 0.82
C LEU A 75 1.54 -13.91 0.25
N TYR A 76 1.77 -14.71 -0.78
CA TYR A 76 0.74 -15.49 -1.44
C TYR A 76 0.88 -16.96 -1.03
N LEU A 77 -0.15 -17.48 -0.36
CA LEU A 77 -0.20 -18.86 0.11
C LEU A 77 -1.31 -19.62 -0.61
N ASN A 78 -0.91 -20.64 -1.36
CA ASN A 78 -1.83 -21.58 -1.99
C ASN A 78 -1.96 -22.83 -1.13
N LEU A 79 -3.16 -23.07 -0.61
CA LEU A 79 -3.52 -24.30 0.09
C LEU A 79 -4.59 -25.04 -0.73
N PRO A 80 -4.74 -26.37 -0.57
CA PRO A 80 -5.81 -27.11 -1.25
C PRO A 80 -7.23 -26.57 -0.98
N LYS A 81 -7.42 -25.85 0.14
CA LYS A 81 -8.70 -25.26 0.55
C LYS A 81 -8.93 -23.84 0.01
N GLY A 82 -7.94 -23.24 -0.65
CA GLY A 82 -8.04 -21.89 -1.16
C GLY A 82 -6.72 -21.15 -1.18
N THR A 83 -6.81 -19.92 -1.69
CA THR A 83 -5.69 -19.00 -1.84
C THR A 83 -5.85 -17.88 -0.83
N TYR A 84 -4.76 -17.52 -0.18
CA TYR A 84 -4.73 -16.47 0.84
C TYR A 84 -3.60 -15.47 0.56
N LEU A 85 -3.88 -14.20 0.86
CA LEU A 85 -2.93 -13.10 0.81
C LEU A 85 -2.77 -12.54 2.22
N PHE A 86 -1.54 -12.41 2.67
CA PHE A 86 -1.21 -11.81 3.97
C PHE A 86 -0.10 -10.77 3.82
N PRO A 87 -0.16 -9.65 4.53
CA PRO A 87 0.95 -8.69 4.57
C PRO A 87 2.26 -9.38 4.99
N ASP A 88 3.36 -9.08 4.31
CA ASP A 88 4.69 -9.59 4.68
C ASP A 88 5.37 -8.65 5.68
N GLU A 89 5.43 -9.06 6.95
CA GLU A 89 6.05 -8.27 8.02
C GLU A 89 7.58 -8.14 7.87
N MET A 90 8.23 -8.99 7.07
CA MET A 90 9.68 -8.99 6.88
C MET A 90 10.12 -8.01 5.79
N MET A 91 9.20 -7.52 4.97
CA MET A 91 9.49 -6.58 3.89
C MET A 91 8.98 -5.17 4.21
N THR A 92 9.75 -4.17 3.81
CA THR A 92 9.42 -2.76 4.05
C THR A 92 8.38 -2.27 3.05
N HIS A 93 7.47 -1.41 3.51
CA HIS A 93 6.52 -0.71 2.65
C HIS A 93 7.14 0.58 2.09
N HIS A 94 6.57 1.10 1.00
CA HIS A 94 7.07 2.32 0.34
C HIS A 94 5.96 3.30 0.02
N PHE A 95 6.15 4.59 0.33
CA PHE A 95 5.21 5.65 0.04
C PHE A 95 5.51 6.38 -1.27
N TYR A 96 4.46 6.81 -1.97
CA TYR A 96 4.52 7.56 -3.22
C TYR A 96 3.54 8.74 -3.18
N SER A 97 3.94 9.89 -3.71
CA SER A 97 3.07 11.07 -3.82
C SER A 97 1.96 10.92 -4.86
N THR A 98 2.20 10.10 -5.88
CA THR A 98 1.28 9.82 -6.99
C THR A 98 1.21 8.31 -7.21
N ASN A 99 0.15 7.83 -7.88
CA ASN A 99 0.02 6.42 -8.19
C ASN A 99 1.18 5.96 -9.09
N PRO A 100 2.07 5.07 -8.62
CA PRO A 100 3.23 4.64 -9.39
C PRO A 100 2.88 3.73 -10.58
N LEU A 101 1.64 3.26 -10.69
CA LEU A 101 1.18 2.42 -11.81
C LEU A 101 0.66 3.25 -12.99
N VAL A 102 0.40 4.55 -12.79
CA VAL A 102 -0.08 5.43 -13.85
C VAL A 102 1.12 6.14 -14.48
N PRO A 103 1.40 5.96 -15.78
CA PRO A 103 2.48 6.68 -16.43
C PRO A 103 2.23 8.19 -16.33
N ASN A 104 3.23 8.94 -15.86
CA ASN A 104 3.20 10.40 -15.98
C ASN A 104 3.24 10.75 -17.47
N VAL A 105 2.08 11.06 -18.06
CA VAL A 105 1.92 11.39 -19.49
C VAL A 105 2.64 12.70 -19.88
N ASN A 106 3.26 13.41 -18.94
CA ASN A 106 3.83 14.74 -19.17
C ASN A 106 5.35 14.79 -19.42
N ASN A 107 6.04 13.67 -19.64
CA ASN A 107 7.49 13.68 -19.93
C ASN A 107 7.87 13.46 -21.40
N SER A 108 6.94 13.63 -22.34
CA SER A 108 7.17 13.46 -23.79
C SER A 108 7.08 14.76 -24.61
N THR A 109 7.42 15.90 -24.00
CA THR A 109 7.71 17.14 -24.74
C THR A 109 8.92 17.83 -24.13
N ASP A 110 10.13 17.30 -24.37
CA ASP A 110 11.30 18.17 -24.42
C ASP A 110 12.49 17.54 -25.16
N LYS A 111 13.13 18.39 -25.98
CA LYS A 111 14.29 18.18 -26.86
C LYS A 111 14.03 17.68 -28.28
N LYS A 112 13.39 18.56 -29.07
CA LYS A 112 13.84 18.77 -30.45
C LYS A 112 14.57 20.12 -30.52
N THR A 113 15.85 20.11 -30.13
CA THR A 113 16.74 21.25 -30.39
C THR A 113 17.05 21.24 -31.88
N GLU A 114 16.28 21.99 -32.67
CA GLU A 114 16.65 22.31 -34.05
C GLU A 114 17.74 23.37 -34.01
N THR A 115 18.99 22.92 -34.20
CA THR A 115 20.13 23.76 -34.48
C THR A 115 19.90 24.47 -35.82
N LYS A 116 19.44 25.72 -35.79
CA LYS A 116 19.63 26.64 -36.91
C LYS A 116 21.04 27.20 -36.83
N THR A 117 21.90 26.80 -37.76
CA THR A 117 23.12 27.56 -38.07
C THR A 117 22.85 28.33 -39.34
N ALA A 118 23.14 29.63 -39.26
CA ALA A 118 23.02 30.63 -40.31
C ALA A 118 24.01 30.39 -41.47
#